data_AF-A0A7V4IKU3-F1
#
_entry.id   AF-A0A7V4IKU3-F1
#
_cell.length_a   1.000
_cell.length_b   1.000
_cell.length_c   1.000
_cell.angle_alpha   90.00
_cell.angle_beta   90.00
_cell.angle_gamma   90.00
#
_symmetry.space_group_name_H-M   'P 1'
#
loop_
_entity.id
_entity.type
_entity.pdbx_description
1 polymer ?
#
loop_
_entity_poly.entity_id
_entity_poly.type
_entity_poly.pdbx_seq_one_letter_code
_entity_poly.pdbx_strand_id
1 'polypeptide(L)'
;YPRIAFRNLFHDKLGVDLEDLGTIEKIKAFIEKNGLEKEIDISGRVSWQAAIDELYKKTIRKKLIQPIFVTDYPKEFMALAKTKEDDPATVATFQLVVNGWEITKAYNELNDPVDQRERFEAQERLVMEGDEEAMPYDHDFVESMEYGMPPIAGWGMGVDRLFALLEGEHNLRESIIFPTMKPRQKSEVRSQNLEPLCGISGSRLPINIKHQETETDGFELGIDRKQAEELVEKYVSDPVTRLHLLESEAVMQALARHFGEDKEKWGIIGLLHDIDWDLTKDTPLDHCGKAVEILKEAGATDFLIETIISHNCCWEGNEEYKNKVRENRLEHSLAAAETVTGLIIASALMQPDKKLASVSLASLKKKYKNKAFATRCDRKIIAEIEKTGLALDEFLEISLKALQDIAPKLGF
;
A
#
# COMPACT_ATOMS: atom_id res chain seq x y z
N TYR A 1 30.97 -12.33 -24.02
CA TYR A 1 29.69 -13.05 -24.16
C TYR A 1 28.94 -12.56 -25.38
N PRO A 2 28.15 -13.43 -26.06
CA PRO A 2 27.34 -13.04 -27.22
C PRO A 2 26.40 -11.89 -26.90
N ARG A 3 26.08 -11.08 -27.91
CA ARG A 3 25.13 -9.97 -27.85
C ARG A 3 24.01 -10.24 -28.84
N ILE A 4 22.77 -10.06 -28.42
CA ILE A 4 21.59 -10.26 -29.28
C ILE A 4 20.57 -9.17 -29.00
N ALA A 5 20.05 -8.56 -30.07
CA ALA A 5 18.96 -7.60 -29.94
C ALA A 5 17.69 -8.31 -29.43
N PHE A 6 16.92 -7.65 -28.58
CA PHE A 6 15.69 -8.19 -27.99
C PHE A 6 14.73 -8.70 -29.07
N ARG A 7 14.55 -7.93 -30.16
CA ARG A 7 13.69 -8.32 -31.30
C ARG A 7 14.13 -9.63 -31.97
N ASN A 8 15.45 -9.84 -32.11
CA ASN A 8 15.99 -11.03 -32.77
C ASN A 8 15.74 -12.30 -31.94
N LEU A 9 15.57 -12.18 -30.63
CA LEU A 9 15.22 -13.33 -29.79
C LEU A 9 13.84 -13.90 -30.12
N PHE A 10 12.87 -13.06 -30.49
CA PHE A 10 11.55 -13.51 -30.90
C PHE A 10 11.62 -14.25 -32.22
N HIS A 11 12.32 -13.69 -33.20
CA HIS A 11 12.54 -14.36 -34.48
C HIS A 11 13.27 -15.71 -34.29
N ASP A 12 14.40 -15.71 -33.57
CA ASP A 12 15.25 -16.91 -33.45
C ASP A 12 14.66 -18.02 -32.57
N LYS A 13 13.83 -17.67 -31.57
CA LYS A 13 13.30 -18.65 -30.59
C LYS A 13 11.83 -18.99 -30.79
N LEU A 14 11.06 -18.09 -31.39
CA LEU A 14 9.62 -18.24 -31.59
C LEU A 14 9.21 -18.17 -33.07
N GLY A 15 10.10 -17.78 -33.98
CA GLY A 15 9.80 -17.69 -35.41
C GLY A 15 8.79 -16.59 -35.74
N VAL A 16 8.73 -15.53 -34.93
CA VAL A 16 7.84 -14.39 -35.11
C VAL A 16 8.62 -13.10 -34.93
N ASP A 17 8.36 -12.12 -35.78
CA ASP A 17 8.93 -10.79 -35.65
C ASP A 17 8.20 -10.00 -34.56
N LEU A 18 8.93 -9.12 -33.87
CA LEU A 18 8.37 -8.37 -32.74
C LEU A 18 7.27 -7.40 -33.20
N GLU A 19 7.41 -6.88 -34.42
CA GLU A 19 6.48 -5.98 -35.10
C GLU A 19 5.12 -6.65 -35.36
N ASP A 20 5.12 -7.96 -35.63
CA ASP A 20 3.89 -8.75 -35.76
C ASP A 20 3.17 -8.94 -34.43
N LEU A 21 3.83 -8.66 -33.31
CA LEU A 21 3.25 -8.70 -31.95
C LEU A 21 2.94 -7.31 -31.40
N GLY A 22 2.85 -6.27 -32.23
CA GLY A 22 2.74 -4.86 -31.81
C GLY A 22 1.46 -4.43 -31.07
N THR A 23 0.55 -5.35 -30.70
CA THR A 23 -0.67 -5.06 -29.92
C THR A 23 -0.98 -6.22 -28.99
N ILE A 24 -1.69 -5.95 -27.88
CA ILE A 24 -2.08 -6.99 -26.90
C ILE A 24 -2.94 -8.07 -27.57
N GLU A 25 -3.83 -7.69 -28.48
CA GLU A 25 -4.68 -8.61 -29.22
C GLU A 25 -3.85 -9.56 -30.09
N LYS A 26 -2.82 -9.04 -30.76
CA LYS A 26 -1.90 -9.87 -31.56
C LYS A 26 -1.07 -10.82 -30.69
N ILE A 27 -0.62 -10.35 -29.52
CA ILE A 27 0.07 -11.21 -28.54
C ILE A 27 -0.86 -12.33 -28.06
N LYS A 28 -2.11 -11.98 -27.72
CA LYS A 28 -3.13 -12.96 -27.31
C LYS A 28 -3.39 -14.00 -28.39
N ALA A 29 -3.62 -13.56 -29.63
CA ALA A 29 -3.81 -14.45 -30.77
C ALA A 29 -2.58 -15.36 -31.01
N PHE A 30 -1.37 -14.84 -30.80
CA PHE A 30 -0.15 -15.65 -30.86
C PHE A 30 -0.10 -16.71 -29.76
N ILE A 31 -0.44 -16.36 -28.51
CA ILE A 31 -0.51 -17.28 -27.37
C ILE A 31 -1.52 -18.40 -27.64
N GLU A 32 -2.71 -18.04 -28.10
CA GLU A 32 -3.79 -18.98 -28.45
C GLU A 32 -3.37 -19.94 -29.57
N LYS A 33 -2.84 -19.39 -30.67
CA LYS A 33 -2.40 -20.17 -31.85
C LYS A 33 -1.31 -21.18 -31.50
N ASN A 34 -0.44 -20.86 -30.54
CA ASN A 34 0.66 -21.72 -30.12
C ASN A 34 0.32 -22.60 -28.90
N GLY A 35 -0.93 -22.53 -28.39
CA GLY A 35 -1.38 -23.34 -27.26
C GLY A 35 -0.71 -23.00 -25.92
N LEU A 36 -0.29 -21.74 -25.74
CA LEU A 36 0.49 -21.29 -24.57
C LEU A 36 -0.39 -20.73 -23.43
N GLU A 37 -1.71 -20.78 -23.55
CA GLU A 37 -2.68 -20.17 -22.63
C GLU A 37 -2.60 -20.70 -21.18
N LYS A 38 -2.08 -21.92 -20.99
CA LYS A 38 -1.92 -22.52 -19.65
C LYS A 38 -0.69 -22.00 -18.91
N GLU A 39 0.30 -21.50 -19.65
CA GLU A 39 1.60 -21.09 -19.11
C GLU A 39 1.75 -19.57 -19.03
N ILE A 40 1.00 -18.84 -19.86
CA ILE A 40 1.11 -17.40 -20.05
C ILE A 40 -0.27 -16.78 -19.90
N ASP A 41 -0.45 -16.01 -18.82
CA ASP A 41 -1.66 -15.23 -18.58
C ASP A 41 -1.33 -13.75 -18.70
N ILE A 42 -2.00 -13.09 -19.65
CA ILE A 42 -1.88 -11.65 -19.90
C ILE A 42 -3.17 -10.88 -19.56
N SER A 43 -4.17 -11.52 -18.94
CA SER A 43 -5.49 -10.93 -18.70
C SER A 43 -5.48 -9.70 -17.79
N GLY A 44 -4.47 -9.58 -16.92
CA GLY A 44 -4.24 -8.41 -16.06
C GLY A 44 -3.24 -7.40 -16.62
N ARG A 45 -2.76 -7.57 -17.86
CA ARG A 45 -1.77 -6.67 -18.46
C ARG A 45 -2.48 -5.63 -19.32
N VAL A 46 -2.36 -4.36 -18.92
CA VAL A 46 -3.02 -3.23 -19.60
C VAL A 46 -2.15 -2.62 -20.70
N SER A 47 -0.83 -2.80 -20.62
CA SER A 47 0.16 -2.26 -21.55
C SER A 47 0.72 -3.34 -22.47
N TRP A 48 1.06 -2.98 -23.71
CA TRP A 48 1.71 -3.89 -24.67
C TRP A 48 3.01 -4.45 -24.09
N GLN A 49 3.81 -3.58 -23.46
CA GLN A 49 5.07 -3.84 -22.78
C GLN A 49 4.96 -4.97 -21.75
N ALA A 50 3.97 -4.87 -20.86
CA ALA A 50 3.77 -5.87 -19.83
C ALA A 50 3.34 -7.22 -20.42
N ALA A 51 2.53 -7.22 -21.49
CA ALA A 51 2.13 -8.44 -22.19
C ALA A 51 3.30 -9.11 -22.92
N ILE A 52 4.13 -8.34 -23.63
CA ILE A 52 5.27 -8.87 -24.40
C ILE A 52 6.40 -9.34 -23.46
N ASP A 53 6.59 -8.67 -22.33
CA ASP A 53 7.56 -9.08 -21.31
C ASP A 53 7.13 -10.37 -20.62
N GLU A 54 5.84 -10.56 -20.31
CA GLU A 54 5.34 -11.84 -19.78
C GLU A 54 5.59 -12.98 -20.77
N LEU A 55 5.30 -12.77 -22.07
CA LEU A 55 5.60 -13.73 -23.13
C LEU A 55 7.11 -14.06 -23.18
N TYR A 56 7.96 -13.04 -23.18
CA TYR A 56 9.42 -13.20 -23.17
C TYR A 56 9.90 -14.01 -21.96
N LYS A 57 9.46 -13.63 -20.74
CA LYS A 57 9.83 -14.27 -19.47
C LYS A 57 9.46 -15.75 -19.43
N LYS A 58 8.29 -16.11 -19.98
CA LYS A 58 7.77 -17.49 -19.92
C LYS A 58 8.33 -18.39 -21.01
N THR A 59 8.69 -17.85 -22.18
CA THR A 59 9.07 -18.66 -23.35
C THR A 59 10.55 -18.59 -23.69
N ILE A 60 11.11 -17.39 -23.85
CA ILE A 60 12.45 -17.15 -24.37
C ILE A 60 13.46 -17.15 -23.23
N ARG A 61 13.24 -16.32 -22.18
CA ARG A 61 14.25 -16.03 -21.16
C ARG A 61 14.74 -17.29 -20.45
N LYS A 62 13.84 -18.22 -20.11
CA LYS A 62 14.18 -19.50 -19.46
C LYS A 62 15.14 -20.38 -20.29
N LYS A 63 15.21 -20.20 -21.60
CA LYS A 63 16.06 -20.96 -22.52
C LYS A 63 17.46 -20.35 -22.69
N LEU A 64 17.71 -19.17 -22.11
CA LEU A 64 19.00 -18.47 -22.18
C LEU A 64 19.96 -18.99 -21.10
N ILE A 65 20.58 -20.14 -21.36
CA ILE A 65 21.43 -20.83 -20.39
C ILE A 65 22.82 -20.19 -20.25
N GLN A 66 23.53 -20.03 -21.37
CA GLN A 66 24.86 -19.41 -21.40
C GLN A 66 24.75 -17.90 -21.20
N PRO A 67 25.77 -17.25 -20.61
CA PRO A 67 25.73 -15.81 -20.42
C PRO A 67 25.58 -15.07 -21.76
N ILE A 68 24.57 -14.22 -21.85
CA ILE A 68 24.23 -13.46 -23.06
C ILE A 68 23.81 -12.04 -22.69
N PHE A 69 24.30 -11.08 -23.47
CA PHE A 69 23.82 -9.70 -23.37
C PHE A 69 22.64 -9.54 -24.31
N VAL A 70 21.47 -9.25 -23.76
CA VAL A 70 20.29 -8.87 -24.52
C VAL A 70 20.28 -7.34 -24.63
N THR A 71 20.26 -6.80 -25.84
CA THR A 71 20.40 -5.37 -26.14
C THR A 71 19.19 -4.83 -26.90
N ASP A 72 19.15 -3.51 -27.12
CA ASP A 72 18.21 -2.86 -28.06
C ASP A 72 16.74 -3.17 -27.74
N TYR A 73 16.37 -2.97 -26.48
CA TYR A 73 14.97 -3.05 -26.04
C TYR A 73 14.16 -1.91 -26.67
N PRO A 74 12.86 -2.13 -26.96
CA PRO A 74 11.95 -1.07 -27.37
C PRO A 74 11.92 0.06 -26.32
N LYS A 75 11.77 1.32 -26.75
CA LYS A 75 11.81 2.46 -25.83
C LYS A 75 10.79 2.36 -24.71
N GLU A 76 9.66 1.73 -25.02
CA GLU A 76 8.53 1.56 -24.13
C GLU A 76 8.88 0.72 -22.88
N PHE A 77 9.89 -0.15 -22.94
CA PHE A 77 10.30 -1.00 -21.81
C PHE A 77 11.07 -0.26 -20.72
N MET A 78 11.77 0.82 -21.07
CA MET A 78 12.82 1.39 -20.20
C MET A 78 12.68 2.91 -20.18
N ALA A 79 11.80 3.43 -19.34
CA ALA A 79 11.53 4.87 -19.32
C ALA A 79 12.79 5.71 -19.00
N LEU A 80 13.70 5.20 -18.15
CA LEU A 80 14.92 5.91 -17.73
C LEU A 80 16.10 5.73 -18.69
N ALA A 81 15.97 4.92 -19.74
CA ALA A 81 17.07 4.66 -20.67
C ALA A 81 17.03 5.62 -21.85
N LYS A 82 18.19 6.18 -22.21
CA LYS A 82 18.32 7.06 -23.36
C LYS A 82 18.02 6.33 -24.67
N THR A 83 17.25 6.98 -25.53
CA THR A 83 16.98 6.49 -26.89
C THR A 83 18.26 6.50 -27.72
N LYS A 84 18.43 5.52 -28.61
CA LYS A 84 19.58 5.48 -29.51
C LYS A 84 19.45 6.56 -30.60
N GLU A 85 20.57 7.17 -30.96
CA GLU A 85 20.60 8.22 -32.00
C GLU A 85 20.29 7.64 -33.40
N ASP A 86 20.70 6.39 -33.64
CA ASP A 86 20.53 5.68 -34.91
C ASP A 86 19.19 4.93 -35.04
N ASP A 87 18.52 4.65 -33.93
CA ASP A 87 17.23 3.95 -33.91
C ASP A 87 16.31 4.50 -32.78
N PRO A 88 15.43 5.47 -33.11
CA PRO A 88 14.53 6.07 -32.14
C PRO A 88 13.51 5.11 -31.50
N ALA A 89 13.32 3.91 -32.08
CA ALA A 89 12.43 2.90 -31.52
C ALA A 89 13.08 2.11 -30.37
N THR A 90 14.39 2.17 -30.21
CA THR A 90 15.12 1.42 -29.19
C THR A 90 15.96 2.27 -28.25
N VAL A 91 16.23 1.72 -27.09
CA VAL A 91 17.03 2.36 -26.04
C VAL A 91 18.43 1.75 -25.93
N ALA A 92 19.39 2.60 -25.54
CA ALA A 92 20.78 2.24 -25.32
C ALA A 92 20.93 1.48 -23.98
N THR A 93 20.49 0.23 -23.95
CA THR A 93 20.50 -0.63 -22.76
C THR A 93 20.98 -2.05 -23.07
N PHE A 94 21.47 -2.73 -22.03
CA PHE A 94 21.63 -4.18 -22.06
C PHE A 94 21.18 -4.83 -20.75
N GLN A 95 20.76 -6.09 -20.85
CA GLN A 95 20.62 -7.01 -19.73
C GLN A 95 21.55 -8.20 -19.90
N LEU A 96 22.32 -8.53 -18.86
CA LEU A 96 23.08 -9.78 -18.81
C LEU A 96 22.16 -10.88 -18.27
N VAL A 97 21.85 -11.86 -19.11
CA VAL A 97 21.06 -13.03 -18.73
C VAL A 97 21.98 -14.25 -18.65
N VAL A 98 21.90 -14.99 -17.55
CA VAL A 98 22.63 -16.25 -17.33
C VAL A 98 21.69 -17.25 -16.69
N ASN A 99 21.62 -18.48 -17.20
CA ASN A 99 20.71 -19.52 -16.71
C ASN A 99 19.23 -19.05 -16.61
N GLY A 100 18.82 -18.20 -17.56
CA GLY A 100 17.50 -17.57 -17.59
C GLY A 100 17.24 -16.51 -16.49
N TRP A 101 18.25 -16.18 -15.68
CA TRP A 101 18.20 -15.12 -14.69
C TRP A 101 18.82 -13.85 -15.23
N GLU A 102 18.13 -12.74 -15.04
CA GLU A 102 18.70 -11.41 -15.27
C GLU A 102 19.65 -11.09 -14.11
N ILE A 103 20.95 -11.02 -14.41
CA ILE A 103 22.00 -10.75 -13.42
C ILE A 103 22.30 -9.26 -13.33
N THR A 104 22.41 -8.60 -14.49
CA THR A 104 22.76 -7.18 -14.58
C THR A 104 21.84 -6.48 -15.56
N LYS A 105 21.46 -5.26 -15.23
CA LYS A 105 20.80 -4.32 -16.14
C LYS A 105 21.62 -3.05 -16.19
N ALA A 106 21.86 -2.52 -17.37
CA ALA A 106 22.62 -1.30 -17.55
C ALA A 106 22.07 -0.48 -18.70
N TYR A 107 22.19 0.84 -18.61
CA TYR A 107 21.71 1.75 -19.64
C TYR A 107 22.57 3.01 -19.68
N ASN A 108 22.60 3.61 -20.85
CA ASN A 108 22.95 5.02 -20.98
C ASN A 108 21.78 5.80 -20.39
N GLU A 109 22.02 6.54 -19.31
CA GLU A 109 20.99 7.23 -18.56
C GLU A 109 20.32 8.30 -19.42
N LEU A 110 18.98 8.37 -19.35
CA LEU A 110 18.25 9.47 -19.93
C LEU A 110 18.57 10.73 -19.12
N ASN A 111 19.26 11.67 -19.76
CA ASN A 111 19.72 12.89 -19.12
C ASN A 111 19.01 14.15 -19.67
N ASP A 112 17.98 13.97 -20.50
CA ASP A 112 17.11 15.03 -21.00
C ASP A 112 15.87 15.15 -20.09
N PRO A 113 15.72 16.24 -19.32
CA PRO A 113 14.59 16.40 -18.40
C PRO A 113 13.25 16.54 -19.12
N VAL A 114 13.23 17.02 -20.37
CA VAL A 114 11.98 17.17 -21.14
C VAL A 114 11.47 15.79 -21.56
N ASP A 115 12.34 14.94 -22.12
CA ASP A 115 11.99 13.55 -22.47
C ASP A 115 11.61 12.76 -21.21
N GLN A 116 12.37 12.92 -20.10
CA GLN A 116 12.07 12.23 -18.85
C GLN A 116 10.68 12.58 -18.29
N ARG A 117 10.27 13.86 -18.38
CA ARG A 117 8.94 14.33 -17.99
C ARG A 117 7.84 13.68 -18.82
N GLU A 118 7.96 13.69 -20.15
CA GLU A 118 6.98 13.07 -21.06
C GLU A 118 6.82 11.56 -20.78
N ARG A 119 7.92 10.88 -20.45
CA ARG A 119 7.90 9.46 -20.10
C ARG A 119 7.23 9.19 -18.77
N PHE A 120 7.46 10.01 -17.75
CA PHE A 120 6.73 9.85 -16.48
C PHE A 120 5.25 10.14 -16.62
N GLU A 121 4.85 11.15 -17.38
CA GLU A 121 3.43 11.40 -17.68
C GLU A 121 2.80 10.21 -18.43
N ALA A 122 3.54 9.55 -19.32
CA ALA A 122 3.09 8.33 -19.97
C ALA A 122 2.93 7.16 -18.99
N GLN A 123 3.86 7.00 -18.05
CA GLN A 123 3.78 5.98 -16.99
C GLN A 123 2.61 6.26 -16.03
N GLU A 124 2.34 7.51 -15.65
CA GLU A 124 1.18 7.86 -14.83
C GLU A 124 -0.15 7.49 -15.49
N ARG A 125 -0.27 7.69 -16.81
CA ARG A 125 -1.46 7.22 -17.56
C ARG A 125 -1.63 5.71 -17.42
N LEU A 126 -0.55 4.93 -17.51
CA LEU A 126 -0.60 3.48 -17.30
C LEU A 126 -0.99 3.12 -15.87
N VAL A 127 -0.51 3.85 -14.85
CA VAL A 127 -0.95 3.67 -13.45
C VAL A 127 -2.46 3.92 -13.33
N MET A 128 -2.99 4.97 -13.98
CA MET A 128 -4.43 5.26 -13.99
C MET A 128 -5.24 4.15 -14.68
N GLU A 129 -4.69 3.54 -15.72
CA GLU A 129 -5.26 2.39 -16.43
C GLU A 129 -5.15 1.07 -15.65
N GLY A 130 -4.35 1.04 -14.58
CA GLY A 130 -4.23 -0.08 -13.65
C GLY A 130 -2.94 -0.89 -13.78
N ASP A 131 -1.89 -0.36 -14.44
CA ASP A 131 -0.56 -0.97 -14.47
C ASP A 131 0.14 -0.77 -13.12
N GLU A 132 0.23 -1.83 -12.31
CA GLU A 132 0.90 -1.80 -11.01
C GLU A 132 2.44 -1.74 -11.11
N GLU A 133 3.01 -2.02 -12.29
CA GLU A 133 4.46 -1.99 -12.52
C GLU A 133 4.95 -0.65 -13.11
N ALA A 134 4.03 0.24 -13.49
CA ALA A 134 4.37 1.55 -14.04
C ALA A 134 4.98 2.49 -12.99
N MET A 135 5.94 3.31 -13.41
CA MET A 135 6.67 4.19 -12.49
C MET A 135 5.87 5.46 -12.16
N PRO A 136 5.75 5.85 -10.89
CA PRO A 136 5.12 7.11 -10.51
C PRO A 136 5.98 8.30 -10.95
N TYR A 137 5.34 9.46 -11.16
CA TYR A 137 6.04 10.69 -11.49
C TYR A 137 6.83 11.20 -10.27
N ASP A 138 8.14 11.42 -10.43
CA ASP A 138 9.02 12.01 -9.42
C ASP A 138 9.42 13.42 -9.83
N HIS A 139 8.80 14.42 -9.21
CA HIS A 139 9.04 15.84 -9.51
C HIS A 139 10.44 16.29 -9.10
N ASP A 140 10.93 15.84 -7.95
CA ASP A 140 12.23 16.24 -7.40
C ASP A 140 13.36 15.65 -8.26
N PHE A 141 13.18 14.43 -8.77
CA PHE A 141 14.13 13.82 -9.71
C PHE A 141 14.22 14.61 -11.02
N VAL A 142 13.08 14.96 -11.63
CA VAL A 142 13.07 15.75 -12.88
C VAL A 142 13.66 17.14 -12.66
N GLU A 143 13.28 17.83 -11.58
CA GLU A 143 13.86 19.13 -11.22
C GLU A 143 15.39 19.02 -11.04
N SER A 144 15.87 17.96 -10.37
CA SER A 144 17.31 17.71 -10.21
C SER A 144 18.03 17.54 -11.55
N MET A 145 17.39 16.92 -12.54
CA MET A 145 17.94 16.78 -13.89
C MET A 145 18.03 18.12 -14.64
N GLU A 146 17.07 19.03 -14.41
CA GLU A 146 17.02 20.36 -15.03
C GLU A 146 18.21 21.25 -14.65
N TYR A 147 18.84 21.01 -13.49
CA TYR A 147 20.10 21.66 -13.11
C TYR A 147 21.31 21.23 -13.95
N GLY A 148 21.17 20.17 -14.74
CA GLY A 148 22.20 19.67 -15.66
C GLY A 148 22.73 18.30 -15.27
N MET A 149 22.01 17.25 -15.68
CA MET A 149 22.50 15.87 -15.58
C MET A 149 23.52 15.57 -16.69
N PRO A 150 24.79 15.21 -16.36
CA PRO A 150 25.78 14.88 -17.37
C PRO A 150 25.46 13.55 -18.07
N PRO A 151 26.10 13.24 -19.21
CA PRO A 151 26.03 11.91 -19.80
C PRO A 151 26.59 10.86 -18.83
N ILE A 152 25.74 9.92 -18.42
CA ILE A 152 26.06 8.90 -17.40
C ILE A 152 25.67 7.52 -17.93
N ALA A 153 26.43 6.50 -17.57
CA ALA A 153 26.02 5.12 -17.71
C ALA A 153 25.72 4.54 -16.32
N GLY A 154 24.50 4.03 -16.15
CA GLY A 154 24.07 3.35 -14.93
C GLY A 154 24.09 1.84 -15.12
N TRP A 155 24.37 1.12 -14.04
CA TRP A 155 24.19 -0.33 -13.98
C TRP A 155 23.72 -0.76 -12.60
N GLY A 156 22.93 -1.82 -12.56
CA GLY A 156 22.51 -2.51 -11.36
C GLY A 156 22.70 -4.02 -11.52
N MET A 157 23.04 -4.70 -10.43
CA MET A 157 23.24 -6.14 -10.41
C MET A 157 22.56 -6.78 -9.21
N GLY A 158 21.87 -7.89 -9.46
CA GLY A 158 21.32 -8.72 -8.39
C GLY A 158 22.44 -9.52 -7.74
N VAL A 159 22.99 -9.00 -6.64
CA VAL A 159 24.10 -9.65 -5.90
C VAL A 159 23.69 -11.04 -5.41
N ASP A 160 22.47 -11.20 -4.87
CA ASP A 160 21.93 -12.50 -4.44
C ASP A 160 21.86 -13.49 -5.61
N ARG A 161 21.44 -13.04 -6.80
CA ARG A 161 21.37 -13.88 -7.99
C ARG A 161 22.75 -14.30 -8.48
N LEU A 162 23.74 -13.42 -8.36
CA LEU A 162 25.12 -13.72 -8.69
C LEU A 162 25.68 -14.79 -7.73
N PHE A 163 25.47 -14.64 -6.42
CA PHE A 163 25.93 -15.63 -5.44
C PHE A 163 25.25 -16.98 -5.63
N ALA A 164 23.92 -17.01 -5.73
CA ALA A 164 23.19 -18.25 -5.99
C ALA A 164 23.66 -18.94 -7.29
N LEU A 165 23.98 -18.19 -8.35
CA LEU A 165 24.55 -18.76 -9.58
C LEU A 165 25.95 -19.35 -9.36
N LEU A 166 26.83 -18.66 -8.60
CA LEU A 166 28.19 -19.11 -8.32
C LEU A 166 28.23 -20.32 -7.39
N GLU A 167 27.28 -20.41 -6.47
CA GLU A 167 27.10 -21.53 -5.52
C GLU A 167 26.40 -22.73 -6.18
N GLY A 168 25.79 -22.53 -7.36
CA GLY A 168 25.04 -23.57 -8.07
C GLY A 168 23.64 -23.80 -7.50
N GLU A 169 23.10 -22.82 -6.78
CA GLU A 169 21.79 -22.89 -6.14
C GLU A 169 20.66 -22.55 -7.10
N HIS A 170 19.58 -23.33 -7.04
CA HIS A 170 18.39 -23.12 -7.87
C HIS A 170 17.36 -22.17 -7.24
N ASN A 171 17.55 -21.81 -5.96
CA ASN A 171 16.63 -21.00 -5.18
C ASN A 171 17.39 -19.85 -4.49
N LEU A 172 16.95 -18.62 -4.73
CA LEU A 172 17.57 -17.42 -4.15
C LEU A 172 17.56 -17.40 -2.62
N ARG A 173 16.67 -18.15 -1.97
CA ARG A 173 16.61 -18.22 -0.51
C ARG A 173 17.83 -18.88 0.11
N GLU A 174 18.54 -19.74 -0.63
CA GLU A 174 19.74 -20.42 -0.11
C GLU A 174 20.92 -19.45 0.04
N SER A 175 20.94 -18.37 -0.75
CA SER A 175 21.96 -17.32 -0.66
C SER A 175 21.62 -16.20 0.33
N ILE A 176 20.49 -16.29 1.05
CA ILE A 176 20.03 -15.27 2.01
C ILE A 176 19.95 -15.89 3.40
N ILE A 177 20.69 -15.34 4.38
CA ILE A 177 20.79 -15.90 5.74
C ILE A 177 19.42 -15.99 6.43
N PHE A 178 18.59 -14.95 6.30
CA PHE A 178 17.25 -14.88 6.87
C PHE A 178 16.24 -14.48 5.78
N PRO A 179 15.83 -15.42 4.92
CA PRO A 179 14.92 -15.10 3.83
C PRO A 179 13.54 -14.74 4.39
N THR A 180 12.81 -13.85 3.72
CA THR A 180 11.44 -13.51 4.11
C THR A 180 10.55 -14.76 4.01
N MET A 181 10.08 -15.22 5.16
CA MET A 181 9.20 -16.38 5.26
C MET A 181 7.75 -15.92 5.43
N LYS A 182 6.80 -16.70 4.89
CA LYS A 182 5.40 -16.54 5.27
C LYS A 182 5.29 -16.82 6.78
N PRO A 183 4.64 -15.94 7.56
CA PRO A 183 4.39 -16.23 8.96
C PRO A 183 3.70 -17.59 9.11
N ARG A 184 4.16 -18.39 10.07
CA ARG A 184 3.48 -19.65 10.37
C ARG A 184 2.07 -19.31 10.82
N GLN A 185 1.07 -19.95 10.21
CA GLN A 185 -0.27 -19.97 10.80
C GLN A 185 -0.12 -20.57 12.20
N LYS A 186 -0.81 -20.01 13.20
CA LYS A 186 -0.93 -20.62 14.53
C LYS A 186 -1.64 -21.97 14.37
N SER A 187 -0.92 -23.02 13.96
CA SER A 187 -1.28 -24.37 14.36
C SER A 187 -1.27 -24.34 15.89
N GLU A 188 -2.33 -24.81 16.53
CA GLU A 188 -2.38 -25.00 17.98
C GLU A 188 -1.06 -25.65 18.42
N VAL A 189 -0.17 -24.84 18.99
CA VAL A 189 1.03 -25.36 19.61
C VAL A 189 0.49 -26.08 20.82
N ARG A 190 0.40 -27.41 20.71
CA ARG A 190 0.20 -28.31 21.82
C ARG A 190 1.20 -27.88 22.88
N SER A 191 0.71 -27.30 23.96
CA SER A 191 1.51 -26.81 25.09
C SER A 191 2.28 -28.00 25.65
N GLN A 192 3.47 -28.26 25.12
CA GLN A 192 4.42 -29.09 25.81
C GLN A 192 4.94 -28.23 26.94
N ASN A 193 4.63 -28.67 28.17
CA ASN A 193 5.09 -28.09 29.42
C ASN A 193 6.60 -27.85 29.37
N LEU A 194 7.00 -26.64 28.97
CA LEU A 194 8.34 -26.12 29.22
C LEU A 194 8.26 -25.46 30.58
N GLU A 195 8.84 -26.10 31.59
CA GLU A 195 9.01 -25.47 32.88
C GLU A 195 9.89 -24.20 32.72
N PRO A 196 9.55 -23.10 33.38
CA PRO A 196 10.32 -21.87 33.28
C PRO A 196 11.66 -22.05 34.01
N LEU A 197 12.75 -21.95 33.26
CA LEU A 197 14.08 -21.71 33.81
C LEU A 197 14.15 -20.25 34.31
N CYS A 198 14.35 -20.12 35.62
CA CYS A 198 14.82 -18.92 36.34
C CYS A 198 13.78 -17.87 36.79
N GLY A 199 13.29 -17.99 38.03
CA GLY A 199 13.92 -17.31 39.16
C GLY A 199 13.83 -15.79 39.34
N ILE A 200 12.86 -15.06 38.77
CA ILE A 200 12.62 -13.65 39.15
C ILE A 200 11.20 -13.46 39.68
N SER A 201 11.11 -13.19 40.99
CA SER A 201 9.90 -12.78 41.67
C SER A 201 9.54 -11.34 41.27
N GLY A 202 8.71 -11.20 40.24
CA GLY A 202 7.95 -9.99 39.97
C GLY A 202 6.50 -10.23 40.33
N SER A 203 6.07 -9.77 41.50
CA SER A 203 4.66 -9.77 41.90
C SER A 203 3.84 -8.95 40.90
N ARG A 204 3.08 -9.61 40.04
CA ARG A 204 1.91 -9.04 39.38
C ARG A 204 0.72 -9.92 39.73
N LEU A 205 -0.15 -9.40 40.59
CA LEU A 205 -1.45 -9.99 40.84
C LEU A 205 -2.23 -10.02 39.51
N PRO A 206 -2.81 -11.16 39.10
CA PRO A 206 -3.70 -11.19 37.96
C PRO A 206 -4.96 -10.40 38.32
N ILE A 207 -5.18 -9.28 37.62
CA ILE A 207 -6.46 -8.59 37.65
C ILE A 207 -7.43 -9.48 36.87
N ASN A 208 -8.31 -10.14 37.62
CA ASN A 208 -9.38 -10.98 37.10
C ASN A 208 -10.61 -10.09 36.89
N ILE A 209 -10.84 -9.61 35.66
CA ILE A 209 -12.12 -8.99 35.30
C ILE A 209 -12.97 -10.06 34.65
N LYS A 210 -14.06 -10.39 35.35
CA LYS A 210 -15.11 -11.27 34.86
C LYS A 210 -15.69 -10.66 33.59
N HIS A 211 -15.75 -11.46 32.53
CA HIS A 211 -16.64 -11.22 31.40
C HIS A 211 -18.06 -11.00 31.93
N GLN A 212 -18.56 -9.79 31.80
CA GLN A 212 -19.98 -9.54 31.70
C GLN A 212 -20.22 -8.98 30.31
N GLU A 213 -20.96 -9.75 29.51
CA GLU A 213 -21.71 -9.21 28.40
C GLU A 213 -22.60 -8.11 28.96
N THR A 214 -22.26 -6.84 28.72
CA THR A 214 -23.16 -5.72 28.98
C THR A 214 -23.31 -4.92 27.71
N GLU A 215 -24.51 -5.03 27.17
CA GLU A 215 -25.22 -4.08 26.33
C GLU A 215 -24.76 -2.63 26.57
N THR A 216 -24.56 -1.86 25.49
CA THR A 216 -24.07 -0.48 25.44
C THR A 216 -25.06 0.57 25.97
N ASP A 217 -25.77 0.27 27.07
CA ASP A 217 -26.64 1.23 27.73
C ASP A 217 -25.82 2.15 28.65
N GLY A 218 -25.47 3.34 28.15
CA GLY A 218 -25.18 4.52 28.97
C GLY A 218 -23.75 4.71 29.48
N PHE A 219 -22.72 4.57 28.64
CA PHE A 219 -21.36 4.98 29.01
C PHE A 219 -21.22 6.51 29.03
N GLU A 220 -20.49 7.07 30.00
CA GLU A 220 -20.21 8.51 30.10
C GLU A 220 -18.77 8.82 29.64
N LEU A 221 -18.61 9.91 28.91
CA LEU A 221 -17.30 10.31 28.36
C LEU A 221 -16.49 11.20 29.32
N GLY A 222 -17.15 11.86 30.27
CA GLY A 222 -16.52 12.85 31.16
C GLY A 222 -16.17 14.18 30.48
N ILE A 223 -16.41 14.27 29.17
CA ILE A 223 -16.15 15.44 28.33
C ILE A 223 -17.38 15.65 27.43
N ASP A 224 -17.90 16.87 27.39
CA ASP A 224 -18.97 17.27 26.48
C ASP A 224 -18.44 17.72 25.10
N ARG A 225 -19.35 17.95 24.16
CA ARG A 225 -18.98 18.37 22.80
C ARG A 225 -18.13 19.64 22.76
N LYS A 226 -18.45 20.63 23.61
CA LYS A 226 -17.76 21.92 23.62
C LYS A 226 -16.34 21.75 24.17
N GLN A 227 -16.17 20.99 25.24
CA GLN A 227 -14.87 20.67 25.81
C GLN A 227 -14.00 19.89 24.80
N ALA A 228 -14.59 18.97 24.02
CA ALA A 228 -13.87 18.26 22.96
C ALA A 228 -13.34 19.22 21.87
N GLU A 229 -14.15 20.19 21.44
CA GLU A 229 -13.72 21.22 20.47
C GLU A 229 -12.61 22.12 21.03
N GLU A 230 -12.71 22.53 22.29
CA GLU A 230 -11.68 23.31 22.99
C GLU A 230 -10.35 22.55 23.09
N LEU A 231 -10.38 21.23 23.28
CA LEU A 231 -9.18 20.39 23.27
C LEU A 231 -8.54 20.34 21.88
N VAL A 232 -9.33 20.11 20.82
CA VAL A 232 -8.80 20.09 19.44
C VAL A 232 -8.18 21.43 19.07
N GLU A 233 -8.83 22.55 19.41
CA GLU A 233 -8.28 23.88 19.16
C GLU A 233 -6.94 24.10 19.88
N LYS A 234 -6.81 23.58 21.11
CA LYS A 234 -5.63 23.73 21.95
C LYS A 234 -4.44 22.87 21.51
N TYR A 235 -4.67 21.60 21.15
CA TYR A 235 -3.60 20.62 20.94
C TYR A 235 -3.32 20.29 19.48
N VAL A 236 -4.26 20.58 18.57
CA VAL A 236 -4.13 20.25 17.14
C VAL A 236 -4.04 21.55 16.36
N SER A 237 -2.85 21.84 15.84
CA SER A 237 -2.51 23.04 15.10
C SER A 237 -2.50 22.83 13.58
N ASP A 238 -2.16 21.62 13.15
CA ASP A 238 -2.04 21.25 11.74
C ASP A 238 -3.41 21.18 11.07
N PRO A 239 -3.62 21.92 9.96
CA PRO A 239 -4.89 21.90 9.25
C PRO A 239 -5.27 20.51 8.72
N VAL A 240 -4.29 19.69 8.32
CA VAL A 240 -4.57 18.34 7.78
C VAL A 240 -5.04 17.41 8.89
N THR A 241 -4.37 17.41 10.05
CA THR A 241 -4.86 16.67 11.23
C THR A 241 -6.29 17.07 11.60
N ARG A 242 -6.61 18.38 11.63
CA ARG A 242 -7.98 18.85 11.93
C ARG A 242 -9.03 18.30 10.96
N LEU A 243 -8.71 18.24 9.67
CA LEU A 243 -9.61 17.65 8.67
C LEU A 243 -9.82 16.17 8.93
N HIS A 244 -8.74 15.42 9.22
CA HIS A 244 -8.84 14.00 9.55
C HIS A 244 -9.72 13.72 10.78
N LEU A 245 -9.60 14.52 11.85
CA LEU A 245 -10.47 14.38 13.02
C LEU A 245 -11.95 14.61 12.69
N LEU A 246 -12.26 15.59 11.83
CA LEU A 246 -13.62 15.87 11.36
C LEU A 246 -14.18 14.75 10.46
N GLU A 247 -13.32 14.15 9.64
CA GLU A 247 -13.67 12.99 8.81
C GLU A 247 -14.05 11.80 9.70
N SER A 248 -13.20 11.45 10.67
CA SER A 248 -13.43 10.37 11.62
C SER A 248 -14.66 10.62 12.49
N GLU A 249 -14.88 11.86 12.95
CA GLU A 249 -16.13 12.26 13.63
C GLU A 249 -17.36 11.96 12.76
N ALA A 250 -17.36 12.38 11.49
CA ALA A 250 -18.52 12.23 10.62
C ALA A 250 -18.86 10.75 10.35
N VAL A 251 -17.85 9.92 10.13
CA VAL A 251 -18.05 8.47 9.94
C VAL A 251 -18.56 7.83 11.23
N MET A 252 -17.99 8.16 12.38
CA MET A 252 -18.46 7.63 13.68
C MET A 252 -19.90 8.05 14.00
N GLN A 253 -20.29 9.29 13.68
CA GLN A 253 -21.68 9.74 13.80
C GLN A 253 -22.64 8.98 12.89
N ALA A 254 -22.20 8.61 11.69
CA ALA A 254 -23.02 7.84 10.76
C ALA A 254 -23.16 6.37 11.20
N LEU A 255 -22.10 5.77 11.73
CA LEU A 255 -22.14 4.44 12.33
C LEU A 255 -23.04 4.39 13.56
N ALA A 256 -22.99 5.40 14.43
CA ALA A 256 -23.87 5.48 15.60
C ALA A 256 -25.35 5.47 15.19
N ARG A 257 -25.71 6.24 14.15
CA ARG A 257 -27.08 6.21 13.60
C ARG A 257 -27.46 4.84 13.04
N HIS A 258 -26.54 4.15 12.38
CA HIS A 258 -26.78 2.82 11.84
C HIS A 258 -27.02 1.79 12.95
N PHE A 259 -26.21 1.82 14.02
CA PHE A 259 -26.33 0.88 15.14
C PHE A 259 -27.38 1.27 16.19
N GLY A 260 -28.00 2.45 16.07
CA GLY A 260 -28.96 2.95 17.06
C GLY A 260 -28.31 3.47 18.35
N GLU A 261 -27.06 3.90 18.27
CA GLU A 261 -26.22 4.36 19.39
C GLU A 261 -26.22 5.90 19.50
N ASP A 262 -25.63 6.42 20.57
CA ASP A 262 -25.51 7.87 20.80
C ASP A 262 -24.56 8.54 19.78
N LYS A 263 -25.16 9.31 18.87
CA LYS A 263 -24.46 10.05 17.82
C LYS A 263 -23.41 11.00 18.38
N GLU A 264 -23.71 11.74 19.44
CA GLU A 264 -22.81 12.75 19.97
C GLU A 264 -21.59 12.10 20.62
N LYS A 265 -21.80 11.07 21.44
CA LYS A 265 -20.71 10.35 22.11
C LYS A 265 -19.76 9.69 21.11
N TRP A 266 -20.28 9.00 20.10
CA TRP A 266 -19.46 8.42 19.03
C TRP A 266 -18.71 9.49 18.22
N GLY A 267 -19.36 10.62 17.97
CA GLY A 267 -18.73 11.76 17.30
C GLY A 267 -17.56 12.35 18.09
N ILE A 268 -17.70 12.51 19.41
CA ILE A 268 -16.62 12.99 20.29
C ILE A 268 -15.43 12.03 20.27
N ILE A 269 -15.69 10.72 20.32
CA ILE A 269 -14.63 9.71 20.23
C ILE A 269 -13.87 9.82 18.90
N GLY A 270 -14.60 9.92 17.78
CA GLY A 270 -14.00 10.13 16.47
C GLY A 270 -13.22 11.45 16.36
N LEU A 271 -13.71 12.53 16.98
CA LEU A 271 -13.04 13.84 16.98
C LEU A 271 -11.73 13.82 17.78
N LEU A 272 -11.66 13.05 18.88
CA LEU A 272 -10.54 13.09 19.82
C LEU A 272 -9.51 11.96 19.64
N HIS A 273 -9.72 11.03 18.70
CA HIS A 273 -8.90 9.82 18.60
C HIS A 273 -7.39 10.10 18.40
N ASP A 274 -7.06 11.13 17.59
CA ASP A 274 -5.70 11.55 17.26
C ASP A 274 -5.33 12.90 17.89
N ILE A 275 -5.91 13.22 19.05
CA ILE A 275 -5.74 14.53 19.72
C ILE A 275 -4.28 14.90 20.01
N ASP A 276 -3.39 13.91 20.12
CA ASP A 276 -1.97 14.07 20.38
C ASP A 276 -1.07 13.96 19.15
N TRP A 277 -1.63 13.70 17.96
CA TRP A 277 -0.85 13.44 16.74
C TRP A 277 0.13 14.57 16.40
N ASP A 278 -0.29 15.83 16.54
CA ASP A 278 0.58 16.99 16.28
C ASP A 278 1.83 17.03 17.18
N LEU A 279 1.74 16.45 18.39
CA LEU A 279 2.83 16.36 19.37
C LEU A 279 3.71 15.13 19.16
N THR A 280 3.18 14.07 18.53
CA THR A 280 3.81 12.74 18.44
C THR A 280 4.17 12.34 17.01
N LYS A 281 3.82 13.12 15.98
CA LYS A 281 4.09 12.79 14.56
C LYS A 281 5.55 12.54 14.21
N ASP A 282 6.47 13.17 14.94
CA ASP A 282 7.93 12.98 14.78
C ASP A 282 8.46 11.77 15.60
N THR A 283 7.66 11.28 16.57
CA THR A 283 7.91 10.06 17.34
C THR A 283 6.67 9.16 17.39
N PRO A 284 6.23 8.55 16.27
CA PRO A 284 4.93 7.86 16.18
C PRO A 284 4.73 6.68 17.16
N LEU A 285 5.80 6.16 17.75
CA LEU A 285 5.74 5.14 18.81
C LEU A 285 5.11 5.69 20.11
N ASP A 286 5.18 7.00 20.33
CA ASP A 286 4.61 7.70 21.48
C ASP A 286 3.13 8.07 21.27
N HIS A 287 2.57 7.83 20.07
CA HIS A 287 1.16 8.10 19.75
C HIS A 287 0.23 7.33 20.68
N CYS A 288 -0.88 7.96 21.08
CA CYS A 288 -1.78 7.60 22.17
C CYS A 288 -1.24 7.81 23.59
N GLY A 289 0.08 7.87 23.80
CA GLY A 289 0.65 8.11 25.13
C GLY A 289 0.31 9.52 25.65
N LYS A 290 0.44 10.53 24.78
CA LYS A 290 0.10 11.92 25.12
C LYS A 290 -1.41 12.15 25.13
N ALA A 291 -2.18 11.41 24.33
CA ALA A 291 -3.64 11.45 24.40
C ALA A 291 -4.14 11.09 25.81
N VAL A 292 -3.55 10.10 26.48
CA VAL A 292 -3.91 9.73 27.87
C VAL A 292 -3.73 10.91 28.83
N GLU A 293 -2.59 11.60 28.76
CA GLU A 293 -2.31 12.75 29.63
C GLU A 293 -3.34 13.87 29.39
N ILE A 294 -3.54 14.26 28.13
CA ILE A 294 -4.46 15.33 27.72
C ILE A 294 -5.89 15.04 28.19
N LEU A 295 -6.38 13.82 27.94
CA LEU A 295 -7.75 13.44 28.23
C LEU A 295 -7.99 13.32 29.75
N LYS A 296 -7.04 12.78 30.51
CA LYS A 296 -7.14 12.71 31.98
C LYS A 296 -7.17 14.10 32.61
N GLU A 297 -6.32 15.02 32.16
CA GLU A 297 -6.32 16.40 32.65
C GLU A 297 -7.64 17.13 32.34
N ALA A 298 -8.28 16.79 31.22
CA ALA A 298 -9.56 17.35 30.80
C ALA A 298 -10.78 16.73 31.52
N GLY A 299 -10.59 15.69 32.32
CA GLY A 299 -11.68 15.01 33.04
C GLY A 299 -12.35 13.88 32.26
N ALA A 300 -11.74 13.38 31.19
CA ALA A 300 -12.21 12.19 30.48
C ALA A 300 -12.31 10.98 31.41
N THR A 301 -13.30 10.14 31.16
CA THR A 301 -13.40 8.83 31.81
C THR A 301 -12.36 7.87 31.26
N ASP A 302 -12.00 6.86 32.06
CA ASP A 302 -11.15 5.75 31.60
C ASP A 302 -11.76 5.06 30.37
N PHE A 303 -13.09 5.00 30.27
CA PHE A 303 -13.79 4.45 29.10
C PHE A 303 -13.44 5.20 27.80
N LEU A 304 -13.50 6.53 27.80
CA LEU A 304 -13.13 7.33 26.61
C LEU A 304 -11.67 7.10 26.24
N ILE A 305 -10.78 7.14 27.24
CA ILE A 305 -9.34 6.97 27.04
C ILE A 305 -9.01 5.59 26.47
N GLU A 306 -9.58 4.53 27.04
CA GLU A 306 -9.38 3.15 26.57
C GLU A 306 -9.93 2.95 25.16
N THR A 307 -11.10 3.52 24.87
CA THR A 307 -11.69 3.49 23.52
C THR A 307 -10.78 4.19 22.53
N ILE A 308 -10.24 5.37 22.86
CA ILE A 308 -9.30 6.07 21.97
C ILE A 308 -8.05 5.23 21.76
N ILE A 309 -7.41 4.70 22.81
CA ILE A 309 -6.21 3.85 22.66
C ILE A 309 -6.47 2.64 21.74
N SER A 310 -7.71 2.14 21.69
CA SER A 310 -8.08 0.96 20.89
C SER A 310 -7.86 1.11 19.37
N HIS A 311 -7.81 2.33 18.83
CA HIS A 311 -7.57 2.51 17.39
C HIS A 311 -6.13 2.11 17.02
N ASN A 312 -5.16 2.42 17.89
CA ASN A 312 -3.73 2.14 17.70
C ASN A 312 -3.25 0.85 18.40
N CYS A 313 -4.10 0.18 19.19
CA CYS A 313 -3.69 -0.90 20.09
C CYS A 313 -3.16 -2.18 19.40
N CYS A 314 -3.37 -2.33 18.09
CA CYS A 314 -2.90 -3.46 17.31
C CYS A 314 -1.71 -3.13 16.40
N TRP A 315 -1.10 -1.96 16.56
CA TRP A 315 0.08 -1.56 15.77
C TRP A 315 1.37 -2.15 16.38
N GLU A 316 2.11 -2.92 15.59
CA GLU A 316 3.33 -3.63 16.05
C GLU A 316 4.43 -2.69 16.57
N GLY A 317 4.39 -1.40 16.21
CA GLY A 317 5.35 -0.40 16.67
C GLY A 317 5.16 0.03 18.13
N ASN A 318 3.96 -0.02 18.69
CA ASN A 318 3.71 0.48 20.03
C ASN A 318 3.89 -0.62 21.09
N GLU A 319 5.05 -0.66 21.76
CA GLU A 319 5.34 -1.70 22.78
C GLU A 319 4.40 -1.71 23.97
N GLU A 320 3.81 -0.55 24.31
CA GLU A 320 2.94 -0.38 25.46
C GLU A 320 1.56 -1.02 25.20
N TYR A 321 1.06 -0.90 23.97
CA TYR A 321 -0.28 -1.36 23.62
C TYR A 321 -0.33 -2.55 22.67
N LYS A 322 0.79 -3.04 22.08
CA LYS A 322 0.82 -4.15 21.10
C LYS A 322 0.10 -5.45 21.48
N ASN A 323 -0.16 -5.68 22.77
CA ASN A 323 -0.86 -6.87 23.25
C ASN A 323 -2.35 -6.63 23.56
N LYS A 324 -2.82 -5.38 23.50
CA LYS A 324 -4.24 -5.06 23.61
C LYS A 324 -4.94 -5.50 22.32
N VAL A 325 -6.16 -5.99 22.48
CA VAL A 325 -7.01 -6.43 21.37
C VAL A 325 -8.29 -5.62 21.45
N ARG A 326 -8.83 -5.20 20.31
CA ARG A 326 -10.17 -4.61 20.24
C ARG A 326 -11.21 -5.68 20.54
N GLU A 327 -12.11 -5.40 21.47
CA GLU A 327 -13.07 -6.37 22.00
C GLU A 327 -14.52 -6.05 21.62
N ASN A 328 -14.87 -4.76 21.58
CA ASN A 328 -16.26 -4.34 21.44
C ASN A 328 -16.55 -3.65 20.11
N ARG A 329 -17.85 -3.46 19.82
CA ARG A 329 -18.35 -2.83 18.59
C ARG A 329 -17.74 -1.44 18.36
N LEU A 330 -17.66 -0.63 19.41
CA LEU A 330 -17.23 0.76 19.33
C LEU A 330 -15.75 0.85 18.96
N GLU A 331 -14.91 0.01 19.55
CA GLU A 331 -13.48 -0.06 19.25
C GLU A 331 -13.19 -0.53 17.81
N HIS A 332 -13.89 -1.58 17.35
CA HIS A 332 -13.80 -2.01 15.94
C HIS A 332 -14.29 -0.93 14.98
N SER A 333 -15.35 -0.21 15.36
CA SER A 333 -15.90 0.89 14.57
C SER A 333 -14.92 2.06 14.47
N LEU A 334 -14.30 2.46 15.59
CA LEU A 334 -13.34 3.57 15.62
C LEU A 334 -12.14 3.30 14.72
N ALA A 335 -11.51 2.13 14.87
CA ALA A 335 -10.35 1.76 14.07
C ALA A 335 -10.70 1.68 12.57
N ALA A 336 -11.83 1.05 12.22
CA ALA A 336 -12.25 1.00 10.82
C ALA A 336 -12.59 2.38 10.26
N ALA A 337 -13.24 3.24 11.08
CA ALA A 337 -13.66 4.59 10.70
C ALA A 337 -12.46 5.52 10.43
N GLU A 338 -11.47 5.58 11.32
CA GLU A 338 -10.28 6.41 11.06
C GLU A 338 -9.54 5.92 9.82
N THR A 339 -9.37 4.60 9.66
CA THR A 339 -8.55 4.09 8.56
C THR A 339 -9.24 4.27 7.19
N VAL A 340 -10.59 4.17 7.14
CA VAL A 340 -11.35 4.27 5.87
C VAL A 340 -11.40 5.69 5.32
N THR A 341 -11.30 6.72 6.17
CA THR A 341 -11.35 8.13 5.71
C THR A 341 -10.21 8.40 4.73
N GLY A 342 -8.98 8.00 5.05
CA GLY A 342 -7.83 8.12 4.16
C GLY A 342 -8.03 7.45 2.80
N LEU A 343 -8.72 6.29 2.76
CA LEU A 343 -9.05 5.61 1.50
C LEU A 343 -10.04 6.40 0.65
N ILE A 344 -11.06 6.99 1.29
CA ILE A 344 -12.11 7.76 0.61
C ILE A 344 -11.55 9.10 0.12
N ILE A 345 -10.79 9.81 0.94
CA ILE A 345 -10.15 11.08 0.58
C ILE A 345 -9.16 10.88 -0.57
N ALA A 346 -8.31 9.86 -0.51
CA ALA A 346 -7.44 9.52 -1.63
C ALA A 346 -8.25 9.22 -2.91
N SER A 347 -9.41 8.55 -2.78
CA SER A 347 -10.29 8.23 -3.92
C SER A 347 -10.92 9.48 -4.54
N ALA A 348 -11.20 10.51 -3.73
CA ALA A 348 -11.67 11.81 -4.18
C ALA A 348 -10.57 12.58 -4.92
N LEU A 349 -9.34 12.57 -4.40
CA LEU A 349 -8.19 13.24 -5.04
C LEU A 349 -7.81 12.62 -6.39
N MET A 350 -8.19 11.36 -6.65
CA MET A 350 -8.04 10.71 -7.96
C MET A 350 -9.14 11.09 -8.97
N GLN A 351 -10.22 11.75 -8.56
CA GLN A 351 -11.23 12.21 -9.50
C GLN A 351 -10.68 13.39 -10.33
N PRO A 352 -11.06 13.53 -11.62
CA PRO A 352 -10.60 14.65 -12.44
C PRO A 352 -10.94 16.03 -11.86
N ASP A 353 -12.09 16.13 -11.18
CA ASP A 353 -12.54 17.35 -10.49
C ASP A 353 -12.07 17.43 -9.04
N LYS A 354 -11.39 16.39 -8.55
CA LYS A 354 -10.94 16.22 -7.17
C LYS A 354 -12.06 16.35 -6.13
N LYS A 355 -13.29 15.95 -6.44
CA LYS A 355 -14.46 16.10 -5.54
C LYS A 355 -14.93 14.78 -4.92
N LEU A 356 -15.30 14.83 -3.64
CA LEU A 356 -15.96 13.72 -2.95
C LEU A 356 -17.29 13.32 -3.59
N ALA A 357 -18.04 14.29 -4.12
CA ALA A 357 -19.31 14.05 -4.82
C ALA A 357 -19.17 13.15 -6.06
N SER A 358 -17.98 13.10 -6.66
CA SER A 358 -17.69 12.32 -7.87
C SER A 358 -17.22 10.88 -7.55
N VAL A 359 -16.98 10.56 -6.28
CA VAL A 359 -16.64 9.20 -5.85
C VAL A 359 -17.91 8.36 -5.72
N SER A 360 -18.01 7.30 -6.52
CA SER A 360 -19.07 6.29 -6.39
C SER A 360 -18.62 5.10 -5.54
N LEU A 361 -19.58 4.40 -4.90
CA LEU A 361 -19.30 3.17 -4.16
C LEU A 361 -18.60 2.11 -5.03
N ALA A 362 -19.00 1.98 -6.29
CA ALA A 362 -18.36 1.05 -7.22
C ALA A 362 -16.89 1.38 -7.47
N SER A 363 -16.56 2.67 -7.61
CA SER A 363 -15.16 3.14 -7.74
C SER A 363 -14.38 2.90 -6.44
N LEU A 364 -14.96 3.27 -5.29
CA LEU A 364 -14.35 3.07 -3.97
C LEU A 364 -14.04 1.59 -3.70
N LYS A 365 -14.95 0.67 -4.04
CA LYS A 365 -14.73 -0.78 -3.91
C LYS A 365 -13.58 -1.29 -4.77
N LYS A 366 -13.40 -0.75 -5.98
CA LYS A 366 -12.24 -1.07 -6.82
C LYS A 366 -10.94 -0.60 -6.15
N LYS A 367 -10.95 0.62 -5.61
CA LYS A 367 -9.81 1.20 -4.87
C LYS A 367 -9.50 0.45 -3.57
N TYR A 368 -10.52 0.00 -2.83
CA TYR A 368 -10.35 -0.85 -1.66
C TYR A 368 -9.61 -2.16 -2.01
N LYS A 369 -9.99 -2.83 -3.10
CA LYS A 369 -9.38 -4.08 -3.55
C LYS A 369 -7.93 -3.92 -4.02
N ASN A 370 -7.57 -2.75 -4.56
CA ASN A 370 -6.20 -2.42 -4.89
C ASN A 370 -5.42 -2.07 -3.61
N LYS A 371 -4.52 -2.96 -3.19
CA LYS A 371 -3.71 -2.77 -1.97
C LYS A 371 -2.55 -1.78 -2.15
N ALA A 372 -2.14 -1.50 -3.38
CA ALA A 372 -1.13 -0.48 -3.69
C ALA A 372 -1.71 0.94 -3.63
N PHE A 373 -3.04 1.07 -3.75
CA PHE A 373 -3.70 2.35 -3.58
C PHE A 373 -3.86 2.70 -2.09
N ALA A 374 -3.54 3.93 -1.68
CA ALA A 374 -3.63 4.37 -0.28
C ALA A 374 -2.98 3.34 0.68
N THR A 375 -1.69 3.06 0.48
CA THR A 375 -0.94 1.99 1.15
C THR A 375 -0.90 2.12 2.67
N ARG A 376 -1.05 3.34 3.19
CA ARG A 376 -1.13 3.62 4.64
C ARG A 376 -2.46 3.18 5.27
N CYS A 377 -3.51 2.95 4.48
CA CYS A 377 -4.81 2.52 4.98
C CYS A 377 -4.86 0.97 5.04
N ASP A 378 -4.63 0.38 6.22
CA ASP A 378 -4.65 -1.09 6.35
C ASP A 378 -6.06 -1.66 6.11
N ARG A 379 -6.20 -2.43 5.03
CA ARG A 379 -7.46 -3.09 4.66
C ARG A 379 -7.94 -4.08 5.70
N LYS A 380 -7.04 -4.68 6.50
CA LYS A 380 -7.43 -5.57 7.59
C LYS A 380 -8.14 -4.81 8.70
N ILE A 381 -7.68 -3.59 9.02
CA ILE A 381 -8.31 -2.73 10.03
C ILE A 381 -9.69 -2.28 9.53
N ILE A 382 -9.79 -1.82 8.28
CA ILE A 382 -11.08 -1.47 7.66
C ILE A 382 -12.05 -2.66 7.69
N ALA A 383 -11.56 -3.88 7.39
CA ALA A 383 -12.37 -5.10 7.43
C ALA A 383 -12.80 -5.53 8.83
N GLU A 384 -12.21 -5.00 9.91
CA GLU A 384 -12.67 -5.31 11.27
C GLU A 384 -14.10 -4.85 11.54
N ILE A 385 -14.63 -3.93 10.72
CA ILE A 385 -16.04 -3.54 10.81
C ILE A 385 -16.98 -4.76 10.72
N GLU A 386 -16.60 -5.83 10.01
CA GLU A 386 -17.43 -7.03 9.90
C GLU A 386 -17.62 -7.75 11.25
N LYS A 387 -16.71 -7.55 12.21
CA LYS A 387 -16.86 -8.05 13.59
C LYS A 387 -18.02 -7.39 14.34
N THR A 388 -18.48 -6.23 13.89
CA THR A 388 -19.64 -5.53 14.45
C THR A 388 -20.98 -6.09 13.96
N GLY A 389 -20.95 -6.95 12.93
CA GLY A 389 -22.13 -7.42 12.21
C GLY A 389 -22.50 -6.57 10.98
N LEU A 390 -21.79 -5.47 10.73
CA LEU A 390 -21.99 -4.62 9.55
C LEU A 390 -21.16 -5.14 8.36
N ALA A 391 -21.81 -5.38 7.22
CA ALA A 391 -21.12 -5.83 6.02
C ALA A 391 -20.17 -4.74 5.49
N LEU A 392 -18.99 -5.14 5.00
CA LEU A 392 -17.98 -4.21 4.50
C LEU A 392 -18.51 -3.26 3.41
N ASP A 393 -19.31 -3.78 2.47
CA ASP A 393 -19.88 -2.96 1.39
C ASP A 393 -20.82 -1.87 1.92
N GLU A 394 -21.62 -2.20 2.94
CA GLU A 394 -22.52 -1.27 3.60
C GLU A 394 -21.74 -0.24 4.43
N PHE A 395 -20.67 -0.66 5.10
CA PHE A 395 -19.75 0.25 5.80
C PHE A 395 -19.10 1.27 4.86
N LEU A 396 -18.60 0.83 3.70
CA LEU A 396 -18.00 1.72 2.70
C LEU A 396 -19.02 2.74 2.18
N GLU A 397 -20.28 2.33 2.00
CA GLU A 397 -21.36 3.22 1.58
C GLU A 397 -21.71 4.25 2.66
N ILE A 398 -21.89 3.82 3.91
CA ILE A 398 -22.16 4.69 5.05
C ILE A 398 -21.04 5.73 5.20
N SER A 399 -19.79 5.28 5.17
CA SER A 399 -18.60 6.13 5.34
C SER A 399 -18.47 7.14 4.19
N LEU A 400 -18.65 6.68 2.95
CA LEU A 400 -18.59 7.55 1.77
C LEU A 400 -19.65 8.66 1.84
N LYS A 401 -20.88 8.30 2.18
CA LYS A 401 -21.98 9.27 2.30
C LYS A 401 -21.75 10.27 3.43
N ALA A 402 -21.24 9.80 4.57
CA ALA A 402 -20.91 10.66 5.71
C ALA A 402 -19.90 11.75 5.33
N LEU A 403 -18.86 11.40 4.56
CA LEU A 403 -17.87 12.37 4.10
C LEU A 403 -18.40 13.28 2.98
N GLN A 404 -19.24 12.76 2.08
CA GLN A 404 -19.92 13.58 1.07
C GLN A 404 -20.82 14.65 1.71
N ASP A 405 -21.52 14.32 2.80
CA ASP A 405 -22.40 15.26 3.52
C ASP A 405 -21.62 16.43 4.16
N ILE A 406 -20.34 16.22 4.50
CA ILE A 406 -19.47 17.26 5.08
C ILE A 406 -18.42 17.81 4.10
N ALA A 407 -18.47 17.42 2.83
CA ALA A 407 -17.48 17.80 1.81
C ALA A 407 -17.11 19.29 1.78
N PRO A 408 -18.06 20.26 1.90
CA PRO A 408 -17.72 21.68 1.94
C PRO A 408 -16.83 22.08 3.13
N LYS A 409 -16.95 21.39 4.27
CA LYS A 409 -16.11 21.63 5.45
C LYS A 409 -14.71 21.05 5.28
N LEU A 410 -14.57 20.04 4.42
CA LEU A 410 -13.31 19.37 4.10
C LEU A 410 -12.56 20.03 2.94
N GLY A 411 -13.12 21.08 2.33
CA GLY A 411 -12.51 21.79 1.20
C GLY A 411 -12.77 21.17 -0.17
N PHE A 412 -13.81 20.33 -0.30
CA PHE A 412 -14.23 19.65 -1.53
C PHE A 412 -15.42 20.30 -2.25
#